data_AF-A0A0F6W5H0-F1
#
_entry.id   AF-A0A0F6W5H0-F1
#
_cell.length_a   1.000
_cell.length_b   1.000
_cell.length_c   1.000
_cell.angle_alpha   90.00
_cell.angle_beta   90.00
_cell.angle_gamma   90.00
#
_symmetry.space_group_name_H-M   'P 1'
#
loop_
_entity.id
_entity.type
_entity.pdbx_description
1 polymer ?
#
loop_
_entity_poly.entity_id
_entity_poly.type
_entity_poly.pdbx_seq_one_letter_code
_entity_poly.pdbx_strand_id
1 'polypeptide(L)'
;MARGQPFDEEIDREIESWRADERGRMRRGVSIASMLLAMACLFGSRFEWIDAWYRGEIDLSGRPRFEPWYPIDRDAISRIDLERVHAIAIPEWIERTSEARTREDRRRAELAWLELRDAVAPDRNLARIWGELHERLTLSPMASARRIDWLLWAHDRYVDQIGAPYRIEASMHVRGRHAHVVALGYRVLAETRSPDGARVRVMRRIDRSRVVEGWLGHTPREDDGALVVADRVLHFAVRHVWPALNPALDGRRPAAERGLLPWVRDEAEDAIPPEHLALLRETAEDEQVLIEIAHAIRSRHACGSRFEVFDLPYKGLSISSHQALRRALFASRFSRCPDITVAEAALLVGASERLRTTEELDPALESMLGWVARSVAVHEARHVLDGPSEDVACAGCEPLTTRTVRAELSAYIAAMATPGVGYLATLHACATPDHTRGDHARAVELAVRAVTPGGCGDDPGLALYARARAAERRMFGERAAISLPGDFPGPLAFFPRTRPAVAEH
;
A
#
# COMPACT_ATOMS: atom_id res chain seq x y z
N MET A 1 70.62 55.64 6.91
CA MET A 1 69.52 55.43 5.96
C MET A 1 70.10 54.85 4.68
N ALA A 2 69.41 53.85 4.13
CA ALA A 2 69.67 53.08 2.89
C ALA A 2 70.37 51.71 3.04
N ARG A 3 69.51 50.69 2.81
CA ARG A 3 69.72 49.35 2.20
C ARG A 3 70.32 48.23 3.05
N GLY A 4 69.43 47.27 3.34
CA GLY A 4 69.74 45.94 3.85
C GLY A 4 68.51 45.01 3.90
N GLN A 5 67.53 45.20 3.01
CA GLN A 5 66.47 44.22 2.70
C GLN A 5 66.89 43.38 1.47
N PRO A 6 67.61 42.25 1.63
CA PRO A 6 67.49 41.24 0.58
C PRO A 6 67.31 39.81 1.09
N PHE A 7 67.50 39.51 2.38
CA PHE A 7 67.55 38.12 2.83
C PHE A 7 66.17 37.55 3.21
N ASP A 8 65.30 38.34 3.83
CA ASP A 8 63.96 37.87 4.23
C ASP A 8 63.00 37.74 3.03
N GLU A 9 63.11 38.60 2.01
CA GLU A 9 62.25 38.52 0.81
C GLU A 9 62.57 37.33 -0.09
N GLU A 10 63.80 36.81 -0.04
CA GLU A 10 64.22 35.65 -0.83
C GLU A 10 63.69 34.35 -0.20
N ILE A 11 63.79 34.23 1.13
CA ILE A 11 63.25 33.11 1.89
C ILE A 11 61.71 33.09 1.83
N ASP A 12 61.05 34.23 1.96
CA ASP A 12 59.58 34.30 1.87
C ASP A 12 59.09 33.92 0.46
N ARG A 13 59.78 34.34 -0.60
CA ARG A 13 59.49 33.91 -1.98
C ARG A 13 59.72 32.41 -2.17
N GLU A 14 60.75 31.85 -1.56
CA GLU A 14 61.03 30.42 -1.66
C GLU A 14 59.97 29.59 -0.93
N ILE A 15 59.54 30.02 0.27
CA ILE A 15 58.46 29.40 1.04
C ILE A 15 57.11 29.53 0.31
N GLU A 16 56.80 30.69 -0.28
CA GLU A 16 55.58 30.87 -1.08
C GLU A 16 55.59 30.00 -2.34
N SER A 17 56.74 29.84 -3.00
CA SER A 17 56.89 28.95 -4.16
C SER A 17 56.68 27.48 -3.78
N TRP A 18 57.21 27.07 -2.63
CA TRP A 18 57.01 25.73 -2.08
C TRP A 18 55.54 25.47 -1.73
N ARG A 19 54.88 26.42 -1.05
CA ARG A 19 53.45 26.32 -0.71
C ARG A 19 52.54 26.40 -1.93
N ALA A 20 52.95 27.08 -3.00
CA ALA A 20 52.22 27.12 -4.26
C ALA A 20 52.35 25.79 -5.02
N ASP A 21 53.54 25.20 -5.06
CA ASP A 21 53.78 23.90 -5.69
C ASP A 21 53.12 22.76 -4.90
N GLU A 22 53.14 22.81 -3.56
CA GLU A 22 52.46 21.85 -2.70
C GLU A 22 50.93 21.93 -2.85
N ARG A 23 50.35 23.15 -2.90
CA ARG A 23 48.92 23.34 -3.24
C ARG A 23 48.60 22.86 -4.66
N GLY A 24 49.51 23.02 -5.61
CA GLY A 24 49.38 22.54 -6.98
C GLY A 24 49.44 21.02 -7.09
N ARG A 25 50.28 20.34 -6.31
CA ARG A 25 50.35 18.88 -6.21
C ARG A 25 49.12 18.32 -5.49
N MET A 26 48.67 18.97 -4.41
CA MET A 26 47.46 18.56 -3.67
C MET A 26 46.20 18.69 -4.53
N ARG A 27 46.03 19.80 -5.27
CA ARG A 27 44.92 19.98 -6.21
C ARG A 27 44.93 18.94 -7.35
N ARG A 28 46.11 18.61 -7.89
CA ARG A 28 46.27 17.54 -8.90
C ARG A 28 45.95 16.16 -8.32
N GLY A 29 46.42 15.86 -7.11
CA GLY A 29 46.11 14.62 -6.39
C GLY A 29 44.63 14.44 -6.12
N VAL A 30 43.94 15.49 -5.64
CA VAL A 30 42.49 15.48 -5.45
C VAL A 30 41.75 15.31 -6.77
N SER A 31 42.16 16.02 -7.83
CA SER A 31 41.50 15.91 -9.16
C SER A 31 41.64 14.51 -9.75
N ILE A 32 42.81 13.89 -9.65
CA ILE A 32 43.04 12.51 -10.12
C ILE A 32 42.23 11.51 -9.29
N ALA A 33 42.22 11.66 -7.95
CA ALA A 33 41.42 10.80 -7.08
C ALA A 33 39.92 10.92 -7.37
N SER A 34 39.41 12.14 -7.57
CA SER A 34 38.02 12.39 -7.96
C SER A 34 37.69 11.79 -9.34
N MET A 35 38.62 11.89 -10.30
CA MET A 35 38.43 11.31 -11.64
C MET A 35 38.43 9.78 -11.61
N LEU A 36 39.34 9.17 -10.84
CA LEU A 36 39.38 7.71 -10.65
C LEU A 36 38.14 7.20 -9.91
N LEU A 37 37.65 7.94 -8.90
CA LEU A 37 36.41 7.63 -8.21
C LEU A 37 35.19 7.74 -9.15
N ALA A 38 35.11 8.82 -9.94
CA ALA A 38 34.05 9.00 -10.93
C ALA A 38 34.07 7.90 -12.00
N MET A 39 35.26 7.53 -12.50
CA MET A 39 35.42 6.38 -13.40
C MET A 39 35.00 5.08 -12.73
N ALA A 40 35.43 4.79 -11.51
CA ALA A 40 35.04 3.58 -10.79
C ALA A 40 33.51 3.49 -10.59
N CYS A 41 32.85 4.61 -10.29
CA CYS A 41 31.39 4.69 -10.20
C CYS A 41 30.69 4.47 -11.56
N LEU A 42 31.22 5.07 -12.64
CA LEU A 42 30.69 4.91 -14.00
C LEU A 42 30.90 3.48 -14.53
N PHE A 43 32.05 2.87 -14.26
CA PHE A 43 32.32 1.48 -14.63
C PHE A 43 31.48 0.53 -13.79
N GLY A 44 31.43 0.69 -12.47
CA GLY A 44 30.63 -0.17 -11.58
C GLY A 44 29.14 -0.20 -11.95
N SER A 45 28.52 0.97 -12.16
CA SER A 45 27.11 1.05 -12.57
C SER A 45 26.85 0.46 -13.96
N ARG A 46 27.81 0.58 -14.91
CA ARG A 46 27.67 -0.05 -16.23
C ARG A 46 27.90 -1.56 -16.22
N PHE A 47 28.80 -2.07 -15.39
CA PHE A 47 28.97 -3.51 -15.23
C PHE A 47 27.71 -4.16 -14.66
N GLU A 48 27.06 -3.54 -13.67
CA GLU A 48 25.80 -4.05 -13.11
C GLU A 48 24.67 -4.13 -14.15
N TRP A 49 24.54 -3.13 -15.03
CA TRP A 49 23.55 -3.14 -16.12
C TRP A 49 23.87 -4.21 -17.17
N ILE A 50 25.13 -4.34 -17.58
CA ILE A 50 25.58 -5.38 -18.52
C ILE A 50 25.32 -6.77 -17.94
N ASP A 51 25.64 -6.96 -16.67
CA ASP A 51 25.44 -8.21 -15.95
C ASP A 51 23.95 -8.59 -15.86
N ALA A 52 23.08 -7.62 -15.55
CA ALA A 52 21.63 -7.84 -15.55
C ALA A 52 21.10 -8.20 -16.94
N TRP A 53 21.56 -7.49 -17.98
CA TRP A 53 21.21 -7.78 -19.36
C TRP A 53 21.70 -9.18 -19.81
N TYR A 54 22.94 -9.54 -19.49
CA TYR A 54 23.52 -10.85 -19.82
C TYR A 54 22.77 -12.00 -19.12
N ARG A 55 22.25 -11.76 -17.91
CA ARG A 55 21.38 -12.70 -17.18
C ARG A 55 19.94 -12.73 -17.69
N GLY A 56 19.58 -11.88 -18.65
CA GLY A 56 18.22 -11.75 -19.19
C GLY A 56 17.23 -11.07 -18.23
N GLU A 57 17.73 -10.37 -17.21
CA GLU A 57 16.90 -9.71 -16.18
C GLU A 57 16.24 -8.44 -16.71
N ILE A 58 16.89 -7.80 -17.69
CA ILE A 58 16.44 -6.58 -18.34
C ILE A 58 16.61 -6.68 -19.86
N ASP A 59 15.79 -5.92 -20.60
CA ASP A 59 16.00 -5.73 -22.04
C ASP A 59 17.05 -4.63 -22.34
N LEU A 60 17.26 -4.33 -23.62
CA LEU A 60 18.20 -3.29 -24.06
C LEU A 60 17.80 -1.87 -23.60
N SER A 61 16.54 -1.66 -23.24
CA SER A 61 16.03 -0.41 -22.67
C SER A 61 16.13 -0.35 -21.14
N GLY A 62 16.59 -1.43 -20.51
CA GLY A 62 16.68 -1.55 -19.06
C GLY A 62 15.38 -1.95 -18.38
N ARG A 63 14.34 -2.34 -19.12
CA ARG A 63 13.07 -2.79 -18.56
C ARG A 63 13.19 -4.22 -18.05
N PRO A 64 12.65 -4.55 -16.86
CA PRO A 64 12.66 -5.91 -16.35
C PRO A 64 12.05 -6.90 -17.35
N ARG A 65 12.72 -8.03 -17.53
CA ARG A 65 12.26 -9.14 -18.38
C ARG A 65 12.35 -10.44 -17.59
N PHE A 66 11.34 -11.28 -17.79
CA PHE A 66 11.34 -12.64 -17.28
C PHE A 66 10.85 -13.59 -18.36
N GLU A 67 11.69 -14.55 -18.71
CA GLU A 67 11.35 -15.69 -19.55
C GLU A 67 11.51 -16.96 -18.73
N PRO A 68 10.49 -17.85 -18.69
CA PRO A 68 10.59 -19.12 -18.01
C PRO A 68 11.81 -19.92 -18.52
N TRP A 69 12.65 -20.39 -17.59
CA TRP A 69 13.81 -21.22 -17.95
C TRP A 69 13.41 -22.59 -18.49
N TYR A 70 12.21 -23.05 -18.16
CA TYR A 70 11.63 -24.29 -18.63
C TYR A 70 10.25 -24.04 -19.23
N PRO A 71 9.80 -24.86 -20.21
CA PRO A 71 8.43 -24.79 -20.70
C PRO A 71 7.41 -24.87 -19.56
N ILE A 72 6.33 -24.10 -19.67
CA ILE A 72 5.23 -24.10 -18.70
C ILE A 72 4.51 -25.45 -18.78
N ASP A 73 4.62 -26.25 -17.72
CA ASP A 73 3.93 -27.53 -17.57
C ASP A 73 2.67 -27.33 -16.72
N ARG A 74 1.51 -27.27 -17.37
CA ARG A 74 0.22 -27.05 -16.69
C ARG A 74 -0.16 -28.21 -15.77
N ASP A 75 0.27 -29.43 -16.07
CA ASP A 75 -0.01 -30.61 -15.23
C ASP A 75 0.86 -30.60 -13.97
N ALA A 76 2.07 -30.06 -14.06
CA ALA A 76 2.90 -29.78 -12.89
C ALA A 76 2.28 -28.70 -12.01
N ILE A 77 1.84 -27.59 -12.60
CA ILE A 77 1.23 -26.48 -11.88
C ILE A 77 -0.06 -26.91 -11.17
N SER A 78 -0.89 -27.75 -11.80
CA SER A 78 -2.14 -28.22 -11.18
C SER A 78 -1.93 -29.11 -9.94
N ARG A 79 -0.71 -29.63 -9.74
CA ARG A 79 -0.33 -30.37 -8.52
C ARG A 79 0.10 -29.46 -7.37
N ILE A 80 0.26 -28.16 -7.62
CA ILE A 80 0.66 -27.17 -6.62
C ILE A 80 -0.60 -26.52 -6.04
N ASP A 81 -0.74 -26.57 -4.72
CA ASP A 81 -1.69 -25.74 -3.99
C ASP A 81 -1.14 -24.31 -3.89
N LEU A 82 -1.35 -23.52 -4.95
CA LEU A 82 -0.88 -22.14 -5.03
C LEU A 82 -1.47 -21.26 -3.94
N GLU A 83 -2.70 -21.54 -3.49
CA GLU A 83 -3.29 -20.79 -2.37
C GLU A 83 -2.50 -21.02 -1.10
N ARG A 84 -2.21 -22.27 -0.74
CA ARG A 84 -1.38 -22.59 0.43
C ARG A 84 0.04 -22.04 0.30
N VAL A 85 0.61 -22.05 -0.91
CA VAL A 85 1.95 -21.48 -1.15
C VAL A 85 1.98 -19.99 -0.82
N HIS A 86 1.00 -19.21 -1.29
CA HIS A 86 0.95 -17.76 -1.07
C HIS A 86 0.42 -17.36 0.32
N ALA A 87 -0.53 -18.12 0.88
CA ALA A 87 -1.11 -17.85 2.18
C ALA A 87 -0.24 -18.28 3.35
N ILE A 88 0.60 -19.32 3.18
CA ILE A 88 1.32 -19.97 4.28
C ILE A 88 2.80 -20.12 3.95
N ALA A 89 3.16 -20.90 2.94
CA ALA A 89 4.54 -21.37 2.78
C ALA A 89 5.54 -20.22 2.52
N ILE A 90 5.19 -19.27 1.65
CA ILE A 90 6.05 -18.12 1.34
C ILE A 90 6.17 -17.17 2.54
N PRO A 91 5.06 -16.63 3.12
CA PRO A 91 5.17 -15.70 4.24
C PRO A 91 5.88 -16.31 5.45
N GLU A 92 5.59 -17.56 5.80
CA GLU A 92 6.19 -18.24 6.95
C GLU A 92 7.70 -18.45 6.77
N TRP A 93 8.13 -18.84 5.58
CA TRP A 93 9.56 -18.98 5.29
C TRP A 93 10.29 -17.63 5.37
N ILE A 94 9.73 -16.57 4.76
CA ILE A 94 10.33 -15.24 4.73
C ILE A 94 10.41 -14.62 6.12
N GLU A 95 9.33 -14.71 6.91
CA GLU A 95 9.28 -14.22 8.30
C GLU A 95 10.34 -14.93 9.16
N ARG A 96 10.33 -16.27 9.17
CA ARG A 96 11.29 -17.06 9.96
C ARG A 96 12.74 -16.80 9.55
N THR A 97 13.01 -16.67 8.25
CA THR A 97 14.36 -16.37 7.75
C THR A 97 14.84 -14.98 8.18
N SER A 98 13.96 -13.98 8.11
CA SER A 98 14.28 -12.59 8.46
C SER A 98 14.45 -12.36 9.97
N GLU A 99 13.71 -13.13 10.78
CA GLU A 99 13.74 -13.05 12.24
C GLU A 99 14.75 -13.99 12.89
N ALA A 100 15.40 -14.88 12.13
CA ALA A 100 16.33 -15.84 12.71
C ALA A 100 17.52 -15.14 13.40
N ARG A 101 17.68 -15.38 14.70
CA ARG A 101 18.82 -14.87 15.51
C ARG A 101 19.61 -16.00 16.16
N THR A 102 18.93 -17.07 16.57
CA THR A 102 19.56 -18.21 17.23
C THR A 102 19.82 -19.37 16.26
N ARG A 103 20.49 -20.43 16.75
CA ARG A 103 20.64 -21.68 15.99
C ARG A 103 19.28 -22.38 15.79
N GLU A 104 18.41 -22.34 16.79
CA GLU A 104 17.09 -22.95 16.71
C GLU A 104 16.18 -22.20 15.73
N ASP A 105 16.22 -20.86 15.71
CA ASP A 105 15.46 -20.08 14.71
C ASP A 105 15.92 -20.39 13.30
N ARG A 106 17.23 -20.51 13.07
CA ARG A 106 17.79 -20.92 11.77
C ARG A 106 17.33 -22.31 11.36
N ARG A 107 17.23 -23.26 12.30
CA ARG A 107 16.66 -24.58 12.03
C ARG A 107 15.18 -24.49 11.66
N ARG A 108 14.40 -23.67 12.36
CA ARG A 108 12.97 -23.45 12.06
C ARG A 108 12.76 -22.76 10.71
N ALA A 109 13.63 -21.84 10.33
CA ALA A 109 13.64 -21.21 9.02
C ALA A 109 13.99 -22.23 7.92
N GLU A 110 14.98 -23.09 8.14
CA GLU A 110 15.35 -24.17 7.22
C GLU A 110 14.23 -25.19 7.03
N LEU A 111 13.50 -25.55 8.10
CA LEU A 111 12.33 -26.42 7.98
C LEU A 111 11.22 -25.77 7.13
N ALA A 112 10.93 -24.48 7.34
CA ALA A 112 9.96 -23.76 6.51
C ALA A 112 10.42 -23.63 5.05
N TRP A 113 11.73 -23.51 4.81
CA TRP A 113 12.30 -23.57 3.46
C TRP A 113 12.04 -24.92 2.80
N LEU A 114 12.31 -26.03 3.49
CA LEU A 114 12.06 -27.37 2.96
C LEU A 114 10.58 -27.58 2.61
N GLU A 115 9.66 -27.10 3.45
CA GLU A 115 8.22 -27.13 3.18
C GLU A 115 7.84 -26.33 1.93
N LEU A 116 8.36 -25.10 1.78
CA LEU A 116 8.13 -24.29 0.59
C LEU A 116 8.72 -24.95 -0.66
N ARG A 117 9.96 -25.42 -0.58
CA ARG A 117 10.67 -26.10 -1.68
C ARG A 117 9.87 -27.30 -2.16
N ASP A 118 9.40 -28.14 -1.24
CA ASP A 118 8.63 -29.33 -1.58
C ASP A 118 7.25 -28.96 -2.15
N ALA A 119 6.62 -27.88 -1.66
CA ALA A 119 5.35 -27.38 -2.19
C ALA A 119 5.44 -26.87 -3.63
N VAL A 120 6.56 -26.25 -4.02
CA VAL A 120 6.77 -25.74 -5.38
C VAL A 120 7.54 -26.71 -6.29
N ALA A 121 8.09 -27.80 -5.74
CA ALA A 121 8.90 -28.78 -6.46
C ALA A 121 8.27 -29.36 -7.75
N PRO A 122 6.93 -29.54 -7.85
CA PRO A 122 6.32 -30.02 -9.09
C PRO A 122 6.64 -29.13 -10.29
N ASP A 123 6.75 -27.81 -10.11
CA ASP A 123 7.04 -26.85 -11.18
C ASP A 123 8.51 -26.40 -11.15
N ARG A 124 9.23 -26.65 -12.24
CA ARG A 124 10.68 -26.40 -12.32
C ARG A 124 11.04 -24.92 -12.31
N ASN A 125 10.16 -24.05 -12.79
CA ASN A 125 10.40 -22.61 -12.80
C ASN A 125 10.27 -22.04 -11.38
N LEU A 126 9.16 -22.33 -10.69
CA LEU A 126 8.95 -21.93 -9.28
C LEU A 126 10.04 -22.52 -8.37
N ALA A 127 10.37 -23.80 -8.50
CA ALA A 127 11.45 -24.41 -7.74
C ALA A 127 12.80 -23.71 -7.95
N ARG A 128 13.08 -23.25 -9.18
CA ARG A 128 14.29 -22.49 -9.50
C ARG A 128 14.26 -21.08 -8.90
N ILE A 129 13.15 -20.34 -9.03
CA ILE A 129 13.00 -18.98 -8.48
C ILE A 129 13.24 -19.01 -6.98
N TRP A 130 12.52 -19.87 -6.26
CA TRP A 130 12.59 -19.95 -4.81
C TRP A 130 13.92 -20.54 -4.34
N GLY A 131 14.48 -21.51 -5.07
CA GLY A 131 15.80 -22.07 -4.78
C GLY A 131 16.91 -21.03 -4.82
N GLU A 132 16.93 -20.21 -5.88
CA GLU A 132 17.90 -19.12 -5.96
C GLU A 132 17.63 -18.03 -4.92
N LEU A 133 16.36 -17.68 -4.70
CA LEU A 133 15.99 -16.68 -3.69
C LEU A 133 16.49 -17.09 -2.29
N HIS A 134 16.35 -18.37 -1.94
CA HIS A 134 16.88 -18.92 -0.69
C HIS A 134 18.40 -18.79 -0.59
N GLU A 135 19.14 -19.14 -1.64
CA GLU A 135 20.60 -18.97 -1.68
C GLU A 135 21.00 -17.50 -1.49
N ARG A 136 20.34 -16.56 -2.18
CA ARG A 136 20.65 -15.12 -2.10
C ARG A 136 20.33 -14.54 -0.72
N LEU A 137 19.19 -14.92 -0.14
CA LEU A 137 18.77 -14.44 1.17
C LEU A 137 19.66 -14.98 2.30
N THR A 138 20.19 -16.19 2.17
CA THR A 138 21.01 -16.82 3.21
C THR A 138 22.48 -16.42 3.16
N LEU A 139 23.07 -16.30 1.97
CA LEU A 139 24.50 -16.02 1.83
C LEU A 139 24.84 -14.54 1.99
N SER A 140 24.13 -13.65 1.29
CA SER A 140 24.47 -12.22 1.24
C SER A 140 23.27 -11.38 0.76
N PRO A 141 22.24 -11.18 1.60
CA PRO A 141 21.01 -10.51 1.20
C PRO A 141 21.23 -9.05 0.79
N MET A 142 22.12 -8.32 1.47
CA MET A 142 22.43 -6.92 1.10
C MET A 142 23.17 -6.84 -0.25
N ALA A 143 24.14 -7.71 -0.49
CA ALA A 143 24.87 -7.73 -1.76
C ALA A 143 23.99 -8.23 -2.93
N SER A 144 22.97 -9.04 -2.62
CA SER A 144 22.06 -9.63 -3.59
C SER A 144 20.73 -8.89 -3.70
N ALA A 145 20.61 -7.68 -3.12
CA ALA A 145 19.35 -6.94 -2.99
C ALA A 145 18.57 -6.83 -4.30
N ARG A 146 19.23 -6.42 -5.38
CA ARG A 146 18.61 -6.29 -6.71
C ARG A 146 18.20 -7.64 -7.31
N ARG A 147 18.98 -8.70 -7.08
CA ARG A 147 18.65 -10.04 -7.56
C ARG A 147 17.46 -10.63 -6.80
N ILE A 148 17.40 -10.40 -5.49
CA ILE A 148 16.26 -10.77 -4.63
C ILE A 148 15.00 -10.06 -5.12
N ASP A 149 15.07 -8.76 -5.32
CA ASP A 149 13.98 -7.93 -5.84
C ASP A 149 13.51 -8.40 -7.24
N TRP A 150 14.46 -8.72 -8.14
CA TRP A 150 14.14 -9.30 -9.45
C TRP A 150 13.48 -10.68 -9.33
N LEU A 151 13.94 -11.56 -8.43
CA LEU A 151 13.38 -12.91 -8.24
C LEU A 151 11.94 -12.87 -7.69
N LEU A 152 11.66 -11.94 -6.77
CA LEU A 152 10.31 -11.71 -6.24
C LEU A 152 9.37 -11.20 -7.35
N TRP A 153 9.84 -10.29 -8.20
CA TRP A 153 9.09 -9.85 -9.37
C TRP A 153 8.93 -10.95 -10.42
N ALA A 154 9.96 -11.74 -10.68
CA ALA A 154 9.93 -12.87 -11.61
C ALA A 154 8.91 -13.94 -11.16
N HIS A 155 8.75 -14.14 -9.85
CA HIS A 155 7.70 -14.97 -9.29
C HIS A 155 6.32 -14.48 -9.73
N ASP A 156 5.97 -13.22 -9.43
CA ASP A 156 4.67 -12.65 -9.80
C ASP A 156 4.46 -12.68 -11.31
N ARG A 157 5.51 -12.39 -12.09
CA ARG A 157 5.47 -12.43 -13.54
C ARG A 157 5.21 -13.85 -14.06
N TYR A 158 5.77 -14.87 -13.43
CA TYR A 158 5.49 -16.28 -13.77
C TYR A 158 4.07 -16.67 -13.40
N VAL A 159 3.61 -16.33 -12.19
CA VAL A 159 2.25 -16.60 -11.70
C VAL A 159 1.21 -15.94 -12.62
N ASP A 160 1.50 -14.74 -13.12
CA ASP A 160 0.73 -14.07 -14.17
C ASP A 160 0.69 -14.84 -15.49
N GLN A 161 1.84 -15.31 -15.98
CA GLN A 161 1.93 -16.04 -17.25
C GLN A 161 1.14 -17.35 -17.24
N ILE A 162 1.03 -17.99 -16.07
CA ILE A 162 0.24 -19.22 -15.90
C ILE A 162 -1.26 -18.93 -15.64
N GLY A 163 -1.63 -17.65 -15.48
CA GLY A 163 -3.02 -17.21 -15.28
C GLY A 163 -3.56 -17.50 -13.87
N ALA A 164 -2.70 -17.65 -12.87
CA ALA A 164 -3.13 -17.93 -11.52
C ALA A 164 -3.42 -16.60 -10.75
N PRO A 165 -4.50 -16.52 -9.96
CA PRO A 165 -4.97 -15.27 -9.36
C PRO A 165 -4.26 -14.98 -8.04
N TYR A 166 -2.93 -15.12 -7.98
CA TYR A 166 -2.14 -14.93 -6.78
C TYR A 166 -0.99 -13.96 -7.02
N ARG A 167 -0.55 -13.28 -5.96
CA ARG A 167 0.55 -12.32 -6.00
C ARG A 167 1.24 -12.26 -4.65
N ILE A 168 2.52 -11.91 -4.63
CA ILE A 168 3.24 -11.51 -3.42
C ILE A 168 3.66 -10.04 -3.51
N GLU A 169 3.45 -9.27 -2.45
CA GLU A 169 4.17 -8.00 -2.27
C GLU A 169 5.26 -8.20 -1.24
N ALA A 170 6.49 -7.89 -1.60
CA ALA A 170 7.62 -8.07 -0.72
C ALA A 170 8.47 -6.81 -0.62
N SER A 171 8.89 -6.49 0.59
CA SER A 171 9.76 -5.35 0.88
C SER A 171 10.97 -5.80 1.68
N MET A 172 12.14 -5.25 1.35
CA MET A 172 13.36 -5.46 2.12
C MET A 172 13.71 -4.19 2.90
N HIS A 173 13.71 -4.31 4.22
CA HIS A 173 14.10 -3.25 5.14
C HIS A 173 15.53 -3.50 5.63
N VAL A 174 16.41 -2.52 5.45
CA VAL A 174 17.77 -2.60 5.98
C VAL A 174 17.82 -1.90 7.34
N ARG A 175 18.14 -2.66 8.40
CA ARG A 175 18.37 -2.13 9.75
C ARG A 175 19.80 -2.40 10.17
N GLY A 176 20.66 -1.39 10.08
CA GLY A 176 22.09 -1.53 10.35
C GLY A 176 22.75 -2.46 9.33
N ARG A 177 23.34 -3.57 9.79
CA ARG A 177 23.95 -4.61 8.94
C ARG A 177 23.01 -5.79 8.63
N HIS A 178 21.74 -5.70 9.01
CA HIS A 178 20.76 -6.76 8.80
C HIS A 178 19.73 -6.35 7.76
N ALA A 179 19.49 -7.22 6.79
CA ALA A 179 18.35 -7.14 5.88
C ALA A 179 17.19 -7.91 6.49
N HIS A 180 16.00 -7.31 6.49
CA HIS A 180 14.76 -7.89 6.96
C HIS A 180 13.76 -7.87 5.81
N VAL A 181 13.37 -9.05 5.31
CA VAL A 181 12.40 -9.17 4.24
C VAL A 181 11.03 -9.45 4.83
N VAL A 182 10.02 -8.76 4.31
CA VAL A 182 8.61 -9.01 4.59
C VAL A 182 7.98 -9.41 3.27
N ALA A 183 7.10 -10.42 3.29
CA ALA A 183 6.26 -10.75 2.15
C ALA A 183 4.81 -10.91 2.60
N LEU A 184 3.92 -10.35 1.80
CA LEU A 184 2.48 -10.36 1.95
C LEU A 184 1.88 -11.13 0.77
N GLY A 185 0.98 -12.05 1.05
CA GLY A 185 0.35 -12.91 0.06
C GLY A 185 -1.06 -12.45 -0.27
N TYR A 186 -1.37 -12.34 -1.55
CA TYR A 186 -2.66 -11.86 -2.04
C TYR A 186 -3.31 -12.85 -3.01
N ARG A 187 -4.65 -12.78 -3.04
CA ARG A 187 -5.49 -13.31 -4.11
C ARG A 187 -6.08 -12.15 -4.91
N VAL A 188 -5.94 -12.20 -6.23
CA VAL A 188 -6.59 -11.24 -7.15
C VAL A 188 -8.08 -11.56 -7.21
N LEU A 189 -8.93 -10.59 -6.85
CA LEU A 189 -10.39 -10.70 -6.88
C LEU A 189 -10.97 -10.21 -8.20
N ALA A 190 -10.41 -9.12 -8.74
CA ALA A 190 -10.82 -8.53 -10.00
C ALA A 190 -9.60 -7.94 -10.71
N GLU A 191 -9.58 -8.01 -12.03
CA GLU A 191 -8.54 -7.43 -12.87
C GLU A 191 -9.17 -6.82 -14.12
N THR A 192 -8.65 -5.66 -14.55
CA THR A 192 -9.02 -5.05 -15.82
C THR A 192 -7.83 -4.29 -16.42
N ARG A 193 -8.01 -3.84 -17.67
CA ARG A 193 -7.15 -2.85 -18.32
C ARG A 193 -8.00 -1.70 -18.80
N SER A 194 -7.60 -0.46 -18.48
CA SER A 194 -8.22 0.72 -19.08
C SER A 194 -7.99 0.73 -20.60
N PRO A 195 -8.81 1.44 -21.38
CA PRO A 195 -8.57 1.64 -22.81
C PRO A 195 -7.19 2.24 -23.10
N ASP A 196 -6.67 3.06 -22.19
CA ASP A 196 -5.36 3.70 -22.26
C ASP A 196 -4.20 2.78 -21.82
N GLY A 197 -4.51 1.52 -21.48
CA GLY A 197 -3.52 0.48 -21.20
C GLY A 197 -3.15 0.28 -19.73
N ALA A 198 -3.69 1.09 -18.81
CA ALA A 198 -3.44 0.93 -17.39
C ALA A 198 -4.06 -0.36 -16.86
N ARG A 199 -3.22 -1.31 -16.45
CA ARG A 199 -3.66 -2.52 -15.77
C ARG A 199 -4.06 -2.17 -14.33
N VAL A 200 -5.20 -2.67 -13.88
CA VAL A 200 -5.70 -2.44 -12.52
C VAL A 200 -6.14 -3.77 -11.91
N ARG A 201 -5.74 -4.02 -10.66
CA ARG A 201 -6.14 -5.21 -9.91
C ARG A 201 -6.68 -4.85 -8.54
N VAL A 202 -7.74 -5.53 -8.15
CA VAL A 202 -8.24 -5.53 -6.78
C VAL A 202 -7.86 -6.85 -6.13
N MET A 203 -7.22 -6.78 -4.98
CA MET A 203 -6.59 -7.91 -4.31
C MET A 203 -7.06 -8.02 -2.87
N ARG A 204 -7.26 -9.24 -2.39
CA ARG A 204 -7.52 -9.55 -0.99
C ARG A 204 -6.33 -10.28 -0.40
N ARG A 205 -5.94 -9.91 0.80
CA ARG A 205 -4.90 -10.59 1.56
C ARG A 205 -5.33 -12.00 1.95
N ILE A 206 -4.41 -12.95 1.84
CA ILE A 206 -4.64 -14.36 2.20
C ILE A 206 -3.61 -14.90 3.18
N ASP A 207 -2.54 -14.15 3.46
CA ASP A 207 -1.56 -14.53 4.48
C ASP A 207 -2.03 -14.24 5.92
N ARG A 208 -1.25 -14.74 6.89
CA ARG A 208 -1.49 -14.57 8.33
C ARG A 208 -0.54 -13.57 9.00
N SER A 209 0.23 -12.82 8.23
CA SER A 209 1.16 -11.82 8.78
C SER A 209 0.38 -10.71 9.49
N ARG A 210 1.00 -10.11 10.50
CA ARG A 210 0.43 -8.98 11.25
C ARG A 210 0.86 -7.63 10.70
N VAL A 211 1.72 -7.60 9.69
CA VAL A 211 2.14 -6.37 9.02
C VAL A 211 0.90 -5.74 8.39
N VAL A 212 0.65 -4.45 8.60
CA VAL A 212 -0.50 -3.74 8.02
C VAL A 212 -0.01 -2.88 6.86
N GLU A 213 -0.72 -2.92 5.74
CA GLU A 213 -0.42 -2.08 4.58
C GLU A 213 -0.67 -0.61 4.90
N GLY A 214 0.33 0.23 4.59
CA GLY A 214 0.27 1.67 4.82
C GLY A 214 -0.55 2.44 3.78
N TRP A 215 -1.20 1.75 2.84
CA TRP A 215 -1.85 2.32 1.66
C TRP A 215 -3.13 1.55 1.31
N LEU A 216 -4.09 2.21 0.66
CA LEU A 216 -5.29 1.54 0.12
C LEU A 216 -5.02 0.89 -1.23
N GLY A 217 -4.08 1.46 -1.98
CA GLY A 217 -3.57 0.98 -3.25
C GLY A 217 -2.19 1.56 -3.49
N HIS A 218 -1.45 0.97 -4.42
CA HIS A 218 -0.15 1.49 -4.86
C HIS A 218 0.19 1.01 -6.26
N THR A 219 1.19 1.64 -6.86
CA THR A 219 1.77 1.25 -8.15
C THR A 219 3.25 0.92 -7.94
N PRO A 220 3.61 -0.37 -7.73
CA PRO A 220 4.98 -0.76 -7.39
C PRO A 220 5.96 -0.58 -8.57
N ARG A 221 5.51 -0.92 -9.78
CA ARG A 221 6.20 -0.72 -11.06
C ARG A 221 5.18 -0.47 -12.16
N GLU A 222 5.56 0.26 -13.21
CA GLU A 222 4.68 0.55 -14.35
C GLU A 222 4.07 -0.72 -14.97
N ASP A 223 4.87 -1.76 -15.16
CA ASP A 223 4.44 -3.02 -15.79
C ASP A 223 3.51 -3.87 -14.90
N ASP A 224 3.59 -3.70 -13.58
CA ASP A 224 2.74 -4.41 -12.62
C ASP A 224 1.32 -3.82 -12.58
N GLY A 225 1.20 -2.55 -12.95
CA GLY A 225 -0.05 -1.79 -12.94
C GLY A 225 -0.47 -1.33 -11.55
N ALA A 226 -1.68 -0.80 -11.50
CA ALA A 226 -2.32 -0.30 -10.29
C ALA A 226 -2.83 -1.46 -9.44
N LEU A 227 -2.49 -1.45 -8.16
CA LEU A 227 -2.92 -2.46 -7.19
C LEU A 227 -3.81 -1.81 -6.13
N VAL A 228 -4.96 -2.43 -5.86
CA VAL A 228 -5.91 -1.99 -4.84
C VAL A 228 -6.05 -3.09 -3.79
N VAL A 229 -5.81 -2.75 -2.52
CA VAL A 229 -5.83 -3.69 -1.39
C VAL A 229 -7.21 -3.65 -0.74
N ALA A 230 -8.06 -4.60 -1.12
CA ALA A 230 -9.47 -4.68 -0.70
C ALA A 230 -9.65 -4.68 0.83
N ASP A 231 -8.75 -5.31 1.58
CA ASP A 231 -8.79 -5.32 3.05
C ASP A 231 -8.68 -3.91 3.65
N ARG A 232 -7.80 -3.08 3.08
CA ARG A 232 -7.61 -1.69 3.50
C ARG A 232 -8.76 -0.81 3.06
N VAL A 233 -9.24 -1.01 1.84
CA VAL A 233 -10.45 -0.35 1.33
C VAL A 233 -11.65 -0.67 2.21
N LEU A 234 -11.84 -1.93 2.60
CA LEU A 234 -12.92 -2.35 3.48
C LEU A 234 -12.80 -1.69 4.85
N HIS A 235 -11.59 -1.65 5.43
CA HIS A 235 -11.37 -0.95 6.70
C HIS A 235 -11.72 0.55 6.62
N PHE A 236 -11.38 1.22 5.51
CA PHE A 236 -11.82 2.60 5.26
C PHE A 236 -13.35 2.68 5.11
N ALA A 237 -13.93 1.83 4.27
CA ALA A 237 -15.35 1.84 3.94
C ALA A 237 -16.23 1.63 5.18
N VAL A 238 -15.91 0.62 5.99
CA VAL A 238 -16.63 0.30 7.23
C VAL A 238 -16.61 1.47 8.21
N ARG A 239 -15.50 2.21 8.29
CA ARG A 239 -15.33 3.31 9.25
C ARG A 239 -15.91 4.64 8.78
N HIS A 240 -15.79 4.93 7.48
CA HIS A 240 -16.06 6.26 6.94
C HIS A 240 -17.26 6.31 6.00
N VAL A 241 -17.42 5.28 5.16
CA VAL A 241 -18.46 5.27 4.12
C VAL A 241 -19.75 4.68 4.65
N TRP A 242 -19.71 3.52 5.29
CA TRP A 242 -20.92 2.82 5.73
C TRP A 242 -21.77 3.67 6.69
N PRO A 243 -21.22 4.31 7.75
CA PRO A 243 -22.02 5.20 8.58
C PRO A 243 -22.48 6.46 7.85
N ALA A 244 -21.75 6.92 6.82
CA ALA A 244 -22.14 8.09 6.01
C ALA A 244 -23.40 7.82 5.17
N LEU A 245 -23.76 6.55 4.94
CA LEU A 245 -24.95 6.20 4.17
C LEU A 245 -26.25 6.53 4.90
N ASN A 246 -26.24 6.58 6.23
CA ASN A 246 -27.42 6.90 7.04
C ASN A 246 -27.43 8.38 7.49
N PRO A 247 -28.37 9.21 6.98
CA PRO A 247 -28.40 10.65 7.27
C PRO A 247 -28.67 10.97 8.76
N ALA A 248 -29.26 10.06 9.54
CA ALA A 248 -29.47 10.26 10.97
C ALA A 248 -28.14 10.34 11.75
N LEU A 249 -27.05 9.85 11.16
CA LEU A 249 -25.72 9.82 11.77
C LEU A 249 -24.87 11.05 11.45
N ASP A 250 -25.30 11.97 10.57
CA ASP A 250 -24.51 13.12 10.11
C ASP A 250 -23.95 13.96 11.29
N GLY A 251 -24.75 14.16 12.33
CA GLY A 251 -24.34 14.88 13.55
C GLY A 251 -23.27 14.16 14.39
N ARG A 252 -23.15 12.84 14.24
CA ARG A 252 -22.17 11.97 14.93
C ARG A 252 -20.89 11.80 14.10
N ARG A 253 -20.88 12.22 12.84
CA ARG A 253 -19.69 12.18 11.98
C ARG A 253 -18.69 13.31 12.31
N PRO A 254 -17.39 13.12 12.04
CA PRO A 254 -16.39 14.19 12.14
C PRO A 254 -16.80 15.44 11.35
N ALA A 255 -16.57 16.63 11.89
CA ALA A 255 -16.97 17.89 11.24
C ALA A 255 -16.40 18.06 9.82
N ALA A 256 -15.19 17.56 9.59
CA ALA A 256 -14.51 17.59 8.29
C ALA A 256 -15.13 16.65 7.23
N GLU A 257 -16.09 15.80 7.58
CA GLU A 257 -16.76 14.92 6.62
C GLU A 257 -18.18 15.41 6.27
N ARG A 258 -18.81 16.19 7.14
CA ARG A 258 -20.26 16.46 7.11
C ARG A 258 -20.76 17.10 5.83
N GLY A 259 -20.00 18.05 5.26
CA GLY A 259 -20.36 18.72 4.01
C GLY A 259 -20.41 17.77 2.81
N LEU A 260 -19.69 16.64 2.86
CA LEU A 260 -19.59 15.66 1.77
C LEU A 260 -20.67 14.59 1.83
N LEU A 261 -21.22 14.30 3.00
CA LEU A 261 -22.09 13.13 3.21
C LEU A 261 -23.32 13.09 2.30
N PRO A 262 -24.06 14.20 2.04
CA PRO A 262 -25.18 14.17 1.12
C PRO A 262 -24.76 13.69 -0.29
N TRP A 263 -23.65 14.21 -0.80
CA TRP A 263 -23.16 13.87 -2.14
C TRP A 263 -22.60 12.46 -2.25
N VAL A 264 -21.97 11.96 -1.17
CA VAL A 264 -21.52 10.57 -1.10
C VAL A 264 -22.72 9.62 -1.13
N ARG A 265 -23.86 10.00 -0.52
CA ARG A 265 -25.09 9.23 -0.61
C ARG A 265 -25.69 9.25 -2.00
N ASP A 266 -25.68 10.39 -2.69
CA ASP A 266 -26.13 10.50 -4.08
C ASP A 266 -25.30 9.59 -5.00
N GLU A 267 -23.97 9.60 -4.87
CA GLU A 267 -23.10 8.67 -5.61
C GLU A 267 -23.38 7.20 -5.26
N ALA A 268 -23.68 6.90 -3.99
CA ALA A 268 -24.00 5.54 -3.56
C ALA A 268 -25.34 5.03 -4.14
N GLU A 269 -26.33 5.89 -4.31
CA GLU A 269 -27.64 5.55 -4.90
C GLU A 269 -27.52 5.10 -6.36
N ASP A 270 -26.58 5.67 -7.11
CA ASP A 270 -26.29 5.28 -8.48
C ASP A 270 -25.40 4.03 -8.58
N ALA A 271 -24.53 3.80 -7.57
CA ALA A 271 -23.48 2.79 -7.64
C ALA A 271 -23.79 1.47 -6.94
N ILE A 272 -24.66 1.47 -5.92
CA ILE A 272 -24.97 0.31 -5.10
C ILE A 272 -26.41 -0.15 -5.39
N PRO A 273 -26.67 -1.46 -5.56
CA PRO A 273 -28.03 -1.96 -5.71
C PRO A 273 -28.96 -1.45 -4.59
N PRO A 274 -30.19 -0.99 -4.91
CA PRO A 274 -31.07 -0.35 -3.91
C PRO A 274 -31.33 -1.20 -2.66
N GLU A 275 -31.46 -2.51 -2.82
CA GLU A 275 -31.64 -3.47 -1.73
C GLU A 275 -30.42 -3.53 -0.79
N HIS A 276 -29.21 -3.51 -1.35
CA HIS A 276 -27.98 -3.48 -0.57
C HIS A 276 -27.80 -2.14 0.12
N LEU A 277 -28.12 -1.03 -0.56
CA LEU A 277 -28.03 0.31 0.02
C LEU A 277 -29.01 0.48 1.18
N ALA A 278 -30.24 -0.01 1.05
CA ALA A 278 -31.23 0.01 2.13
C ALA A 278 -30.74 -0.76 3.36
N LEU A 279 -30.18 -1.96 3.16
CA LEU A 279 -29.62 -2.76 4.24
C LEU A 279 -28.44 -2.05 4.93
N LEU A 280 -27.49 -1.52 4.14
CA LEU A 280 -26.35 -0.77 4.67
C LEU A 280 -26.79 0.46 5.48
N ARG A 281 -27.84 1.16 5.04
CA ARG A 281 -28.42 2.31 5.75
C ARG A 281 -29.02 1.91 7.09
N GLU A 282 -29.76 0.81 7.12
CA GLU A 282 -30.38 0.27 8.33
C GLU A 282 -29.32 -0.12 9.37
N THR A 283 -28.29 -0.84 8.94
CA THR A 283 -27.25 -1.38 9.83
C THR A 283 -26.13 -0.39 10.16
N ALA A 284 -26.12 0.79 9.53
CA ALA A 284 -25.10 1.83 9.75
C ALA A 284 -25.04 2.31 11.22
N GLU A 285 -26.17 2.30 11.94
CA GLU A 285 -26.20 2.70 13.35
C GLU A 285 -25.41 1.74 14.23
N ASP A 286 -25.51 0.44 13.95
CA ASP A 286 -24.77 -0.60 14.68
C ASP A 286 -23.27 -0.46 14.43
N GLU A 287 -22.86 -0.26 13.18
CA GLU A 287 -21.46 -0.01 12.85
C GLU A 287 -20.93 1.28 13.51
N GLN A 288 -21.71 2.37 13.50
CA GLN A 288 -21.32 3.61 14.17
C GLN A 288 -21.11 3.42 15.68
N VAL A 289 -21.92 2.58 16.33
CA VAL A 289 -21.72 2.21 17.74
C VAL A 289 -20.39 1.48 17.93
N LEU A 290 -20.05 0.53 17.04
CA LEU A 290 -18.76 -0.18 17.10
C LEU A 290 -17.57 0.78 16.97
N ILE A 291 -17.63 1.72 16.03
CA ILE A 291 -16.59 2.74 15.80
C ILE A 291 -16.40 3.63 17.04
N GLU A 292 -17.49 4.10 17.64
CA GLU A 292 -17.45 4.96 18.83
C GLU A 292 -16.85 4.24 20.05
N ILE A 293 -17.21 2.97 20.26
CA ILE A 293 -16.64 2.15 21.33
C ILE A 293 -15.13 1.94 21.09
N ALA A 294 -14.73 1.61 19.86
CA ALA A 294 -13.31 1.46 19.52
C ALA A 294 -12.53 2.76 19.74
N HIS A 295 -13.13 3.92 19.46
CA HIS A 295 -12.53 5.22 19.75
C HIS A 295 -12.43 5.48 21.27
N ALA A 296 -13.49 5.21 22.03
CA ALA A 296 -13.50 5.36 23.48
C ALA A 296 -12.43 4.50 24.16
N ILE A 297 -12.28 3.24 23.75
CA ILE A 297 -11.22 2.33 24.24
C ILE A 297 -9.84 2.94 23.96
N ARG A 298 -9.55 3.33 22.71
CA ARG A 298 -8.27 3.95 22.35
C ARG A 298 -7.98 5.23 23.13
N SER A 299 -8.98 6.08 23.36
CA SER A 299 -8.78 7.31 24.14
C SER A 299 -8.35 7.06 25.59
N ARG A 300 -8.68 5.89 26.16
CA ARG A 300 -8.28 5.51 27.53
C ARG A 300 -6.83 5.03 27.62
N HIS A 301 -6.14 4.83 26.51
CA HIS A 301 -4.69 4.61 26.54
C HIS A 301 -3.97 5.80 27.19
N ALA A 302 -4.54 7.00 27.12
CA ALA A 302 -4.04 8.19 27.81
C ALA A 302 -4.01 8.04 29.36
N CYS A 303 -4.90 7.23 29.94
CA CYS A 303 -4.90 6.93 31.39
C CYS A 303 -4.19 5.61 31.75
N GLY A 304 -3.56 4.95 30.77
CA GLY A 304 -2.75 3.74 30.97
C GLY A 304 -3.44 2.41 30.65
N SER A 305 -4.68 2.44 30.14
CA SER A 305 -5.31 1.22 29.60
C SER A 305 -4.48 0.66 28.44
N ARG A 306 -4.35 -0.66 28.37
CA ARG A 306 -3.69 -1.37 27.26
C ARG A 306 -4.65 -2.27 26.49
N PHE A 307 -5.94 -2.13 26.77
CA PHE A 307 -6.94 -2.95 26.11
C PHE A 307 -7.10 -2.51 24.67
N GLU A 308 -7.14 -3.50 23.79
CA GLU A 308 -7.36 -3.32 22.37
C GLU A 308 -8.37 -4.36 21.92
N VAL A 309 -9.28 -3.93 21.06
CA VAL A 309 -10.15 -4.84 20.32
C VAL A 309 -9.51 -5.01 18.95
N PHE A 310 -8.93 -6.18 18.73
CA PHE A 310 -8.16 -6.47 17.52
C PHE A 310 -9.05 -6.77 16.31
N ASP A 311 -10.28 -7.21 16.55
CA ASP A 311 -11.29 -7.47 15.52
C ASP A 311 -12.22 -6.26 15.42
N LEU A 312 -12.26 -5.55 14.29
CA LEU A 312 -13.39 -4.66 13.98
C LEU A 312 -14.46 -5.50 13.29
N PRO A 313 -15.52 -5.97 13.97
CA PRO A 313 -16.25 -7.08 13.44
C PRO A 313 -17.65 -6.62 13.00
N TYR A 314 -17.77 -6.26 11.73
CA TYR A 314 -19.06 -6.40 11.06
C TYR A 314 -19.50 -7.88 10.98
N LYS A 315 -18.58 -8.84 11.23
CA LYS A 315 -18.83 -10.29 11.37
C LYS A 315 -19.04 -10.80 12.79
N GLY A 316 -19.22 -9.89 13.75
CA GLY A 316 -19.31 -10.23 15.17
C GLY A 316 -17.97 -10.59 15.82
N LEU A 317 -17.88 -10.40 17.14
CA LEU A 317 -16.64 -10.64 17.89
C LEU A 317 -16.24 -12.13 17.82
N SER A 318 -14.95 -12.40 17.59
CA SER A 318 -14.43 -13.77 17.68
C SER A 318 -14.54 -14.34 19.09
N ILE A 319 -14.53 -15.67 19.25
CA ILE A 319 -14.52 -16.32 20.58
C ILE A 319 -13.37 -15.79 21.44
N SER A 320 -12.19 -15.60 20.84
CA SER A 320 -11.04 -14.97 21.50
C SER A 320 -11.31 -13.54 21.94
N SER A 321 -11.98 -12.74 21.12
CA SER A 321 -12.38 -11.37 21.46
C SER A 321 -13.42 -11.34 22.57
N HIS A 322 -14.40 -12.26 22.57
CA HIS A 322 -15.33 -12.42 23.70
C HIS A 322 -14.61 -12.78 25.00
N GLN A 323 -13.62 -13.67 24.96
CA GLN A 323 -12.83 -14.01 26.14
C GLN A 323 -11.95 -12.85 26.61
N ALA A 324 -11.33 -12.11 25.69
CA ALA A 324 -10.56 -10.91 26.00
C ALA A 324 -11.43 -9.84 26.66
N LEU A 325 -12.63 -9.60 26.10
CA LEU A 325 -13.64 -8.69 26.63
C LEU A 325 -14.06 -9.06 28.06
N ARG A 326 -14.34 -10.35 28.32
CA ARG A 326 -14.69 -10.84 29.66
C ARG A 326 -13.56 -10.61 30.67
N ARG A 327 -12.30 -10.85 30.27
CA ARG A 327 -11.14 -10.59 31.13
C ARG A 327 -10.97 -9.10 31.42
N ALA A 328 -11.11 -8.25 30.41
CA ALA A 328 -11.01 -6.79 30.55
C ALA A 328 -12.10 -6.23 31.48
N LEU A 329 -13.35 -6.70 31.36
CA LEU A 329 -14.44 -6.33 32.26
C LEU A 329 -14.15 -6.71 33.71
N PHE A 330 -13.62 -7.91 33.94
CA PHE A 330 -13.27 -8.36 35.29
C PHE A 330 -12.16 -7.49 35.91
N ALA A 331 -11.11 -7.20 35.13
CA ALA A 331 -10.01 -6.33 35.56
C ALA A 331 -10.47 -4.87 35.82
N SER A 332 -11.48 -4.41 35.09
CA SER A 332 -11.98 -3.02 35.14
C SER A 332 -12.92 -2.72 36.29
N ARG A 333 -13.44 -3.73 37.01
CA ARG A 333 -14.56 -3.60 37.96
C ARG A 333 -14.34 -2.58 39.08
N PHE A 334 -13.10 -2.29 39.45
CA PHE A 334 -12.72 -1.33 40.48
C PHE A 334 -11.63 -0.35 40.02
N SER A 335 -11.34 -0.30 38.73
CA SER A 335 -10.30 0.59 38.19
C SER A 335 -10.83 2.01 37.99
N ARG A 336 -10.01 3.01 38.31
CA ARG A 336 -10.29 4.42 37.95
C ARG A 336 -10.09 4.69 36.45
N CYS A 337 -9.33 3.83 35.78
CA CYS A 337 -9.16 3.81 34.32
C CYS A 337 -9.60 2.41 33.85
N PRO A 338 -10.92 2.17 33.70
CA PRO A 338 -11.41 0.89 33.21
C PRO A 338 -10.94 0.70 31.76
N ASP A 339 -10.50 -0.51 31.42
CA ASP A 339 -10.18 -0.88 30.05
C ASP A 339 -11.42 -0.79 29.15
N ILE A 340 -12.56 -1.22 29.70
CA ILE A 340 -13.88 -1.12 29.09
C ILE A 340 -14.95 -1.14 30.18
N THR A 341 -16.06 -0.44 29.95
CA THR A 341 -17.23 -0.44 30.85
C THR A 341 -18.22 -1.54 30.50
N VAL A 342 -19.10 -1.89 31.45
CA VAL A 342 -20.18 -2.87 31.23
C VAL A 342 -21.13 -2.42 30.12
N ALA A 343 -21.46 -1.12 30.08
CA ALA A 343 -22.34 -0.56 29.05
C ALA A 343 -21.72 -0.66 27.64
N GLU A 344 -20.44 -0.32 27.50
CA GLU A 344 -19.72 -0.46 26.23
C GLU A 344 -19.63 -1.91 25.79
N ALA A 345 -19.32 -2.84 26.69
CA ALA A 345 -19.27 -4.25 26.35
C ALA A 345 -20.64 -4.79 25.90
N ALA A 346 -21.73 -4.36 26.54
CA ALA A 346 -23.09 -4.74 26.13
C ALA A 346 -23.45 -4.20 24.74
N LEU A 347 -23.12 -2.94 24.46
CA LEU A 347 -23.31 -2.33 23.14
C LEU A 347 -22.45 -3.01 22.07
N LEU A 348 -21.18 -3.26 22.37
CA LEU A 348 -20.23 -3.93 21.48
C LEU A 348 -20.74 -5.31 21.08
N VAL A 349 -21.14 -6.14 22.06
CA VAL A 349 -21.69 -7.47 21.81
C VAL A 349 -23.02 -7.38 21.06
N GLY A 350 -23.93 -6.50 21.48
CA GLY A 350 -25.26 -6.37 20.88
C GLY A 350 -25.22 -5.95 19.41
N ALA A 351 -24.44 -4.92 19.07
CA ALA A 351 -24.27 -4.47 17.69
C ALA A 351 -23.55 -5.54 16.85
N SER A 352 -22.47 -6.13 17.39
CA SER A 352 -21.73 -7.22 16.74
C SER A 352 -22.62 -8.41 16.38
N GLU A 353 -23.50 -8.85 17.29
CA GLU A 353 -24.42 -9.96 17.04
C GLU A 353 -25.48 -9.61 16.00
N ARG A 354 -26.07 -8.41 16.07
CA ARG A 354 -27.07 -7.97 15.07
C ARG A 354 -26.49 -7.98 13.66
N LEU A 355 -25.32 -7.36 13.47
CA LEU A 355 -24.62 -7.37 12.18
C LEU A 355 -24.33 -8.79 11.71
N ARG A 356 -23.79 -9.65 12.58
CA ARG A 356 -23.47 -11.05 12.26
C ARG A 356 -24.70 -11.86 11.81
N THR A 357 -25.86 -11.60 12.40
CA THR A 357 -27.11 -12.32 12.08
C THR A 357 -27.92 -11.68 10.95
N THR A 358 -27.49 -10.54 10.43
CA THR A 358 -28.19 -9.87 9.33
C THR A 358 -27.94 -10.62 8.03
N GLU A 359 -28.99 -11.21 7.48
CA GLU A 359 -28.95 -11.89 6.19
C GLU A 359 -28.60 -10.90 5.07
N GLU A 360 -27.90 -11.35 4.03
CA GLU A 360 -27.46 -10.52 2.89
C GLU A 360 -26.51 -9.35 3.23
N LEU A 361 -26.04 -9.22 4.48
CA LEU A 361 -25.09 -8.16 4.82
C LEU A 361 -23.74 -8.32 4.10
N ASP A 362 -23.25 -9.56 3.97
CA ASP A 362 -22.00 -9.85 3.26
C ASP A 362 -22.07 -9.35 1.79
N PRO A 363 -23.04 -9.75 0.95
CA PRO A 363 -23.24 -9.22 -0.41
C PRO A 363 -23.39 -7.69 -0.48
N ALA A 364 -24.09 -7.08 0.48
CA ALA A 364 -24.25 -5.63 0.54
C ALA A 364 -22.91 -4.93 0.79
N LEU A 365 -22.11 -5.45 1.73
CA LEU A 365 -20.75 -4.99 1.99
C LEU A 365 -19.81 -5.21 0.80
N GLU A 366 -19.93 -6.32 0.08
CA GLU A 366 -19.16 -6.60 -1.14
C GLU A 366 -19.47 -5.60 -2.26
N SER A 367 -20.73 -5.15 -2.35
CA SER A 367 -21.16 -4.13 -3.31
C SER A 367 -20.60 -2.74 -2.96
N MET A 368 -20.71 -2.34 -1.69
CA MET A 368 -20.07 -1.12 -1.20
C MET A 368 -18.55 -1.18 -1.39
N LEU A 369 -17.92 -2.30 -1.06
CA LEU A 369 -16.48 -2.49 -1.22
C LEU A 369 -16.05 -2.34 -2.68
N GLY A 370 -16.82 -2.88 -3.62
CA GLY A 370 -16.60 -2.72 -5.05
C GLY A 370 -16.61 -1.26 -5.49
N TRP A 371 -17.64 -0.51 -5.07
CA TRP A 371 -17.74 0.93 -5.35
C TRP A 371 -16.59 1.74 -4.74
N VAL A 372 -16.25 1.49 -3.47
CA VAL A 372 -15.12 2.20 -2.82
C VAL A 372 -13.78 1.83 -3.44
N ALA A 373 -13.58 0.56 -3.79
CA ALA A 373 -12.38 0.11 -4.50
C ALA A 373 -12.24 0.77 -5.88
N ARG A 374 -13.35 1.10 -6.56
CA ARG A 374 -13.33 1.84 -7.83
C ARG A 374 -12.72 3.23 -7.68
N SER A 375 -13.02 3.94 -6.59
CA SER A 375 -12.43 5.27 -6.32
C SER A 375 -10.90 5.18 -6.19
N VAL A 376 -10.40 4.19 -5.45
CA VAL A 376 -8.95 3.93 -5.30
C VAL A 376 -8.33 3.45 -6.61
N ALA A 377 -9.02 2.59 -7.36
CA ALA A 377 -8.58 2.10 -8.66
C ALA A 377 -8.36 3.25 -9.67
N VAL A 378 -9.22 4.26 -9.67
CA VAL A 378 -9.07 5.44 -10.54
C VAL A 378 -7.83 6.25 -10.15
N HIS A 379 -7.60 6.46 -8.84
CA HIS A 379 -6.40 7.14 -8.33
C HIS A 379 -5.12 6.41 -8.76
N GLU A 380 -5.04 5.11 -8.49
CA GLU A 380 -3.84 4.32 -8.84
C GLU A 380 -3.66 4.16 -10.36
N ALA A 381 -4.75 4.06 -11.13
CA ALA A 381 -4.65 4.04 -12.59
C ALA A 381 -4.04 5.33 -13.15
N ARG A 382 -4.27 6.48 -12.49
CA ARG A 382 -3.62 7.73 -12.89
C ARG A 382 -2.10 7.65 -12.69
N HIS A 383 -1.61 7.05 -11.61
CA HIS A 383 -0.17 6.85 -11.41
C HIS A 383 0.44 6.00 -12.53
N VAL A 384 -0.25 4.95 -12.97
CA VAL A 384 0.21 4.12 -14.10
C VAL A 384 0.30 4.93 -15.39
N LEU A 385 -0.71 5.75 -15.70
CA LEU A 385 -0.75 6.55 -16.94
C LEU A 385 0.22 7.74 -16.92
N ASP A 386 0.48 8.28 -15.73
CA ASP A 386 1.43 9.38 -15.55
C ASP A 386 2.89 8.91 -15.68
N GLY A 387 3.14 7.60 -15.59
CA GLY A 387 4.49 7.02 -15.69
C GLY A 387 5.33 7.23 -14.42
N PRO A 388 6.66 7.30 -14.51
CA PRO A 388 7.50 7.54 -13.35
C PRO A 388 7.13 8.89 -12.72
N SER A 389 7.11 8.96 -11.39
CA SER A 389 6.78 10.21 -10.67
C SER A 389 7.66 11.42 -11.05
N GLU A 390 8.83 11.18 -11.67
CA GLU A 390 9.73 12.20 -12.19
C GLU A 390 9.15 12.96 -13.39
N ASP A 391 8.26 12.33 -14.15
CA ASP A 391 7.76 12.81 -15.44
C ASP A 391 6.45 13.61 -15.31
N VAL A 392 5.87 13.66 -14.11
CA VAL A 392 4.64 14.44 -13.85
C VAL A 392 4.95 15.93 -13.84
N ALA A 393 4.87 16.54 -15.02
CA ALA A 393 4.94 17.99 -15.17
C ALA A 393 3.68 18.66 -14.59
N CYS A 394 3.88 19.63 -13.70
CA CYS A 394 2.81 20.43 -13.12
C CYS A 394 3.12 21.92 -13.30
N ALA A 395 2.53 22.53 -14.34
CA ALA A 395 2.72 23.94 -14.65
C ALA A 395 2.06 24.86 -13.61
N GLY A 396 1.00 24.39 -12.95
CA GLY A 396 0.29 25.13 -11.91
C GLY A 396 0.73 24.86 -10.48
N CYS A 397 1.78 24.06 -10.26
CA CYS A 397 2.31 23.77 -8.93
C CYS A 397 3.37 24.80 -8.50
N GLU A 398 3.50 25.02 -7.19
CA GLU A 398 4.57 25.87 -6.64
C GLU A 398 5.95 25.30 -6.98
N PRO A 399 6.99 26.12 -7.21
CA PRO A 399 8.33 25.66 -7.62
C PRO A 399 9.00 24.65 -6.65
N LEU A 400 8.60 24.65 -5.38
CA LEU A 400 9.15 23.77 -4.33
C LEU A 400 8.33 22.48 -4.13
N THR A 401 7.35 22.22 -4.98
CA THR A 401 6.54 20.99 -4.91
C THR A 401 7.39 19.79 -5.30
N THR A 402 7.50 18.79 -4.42
CA THR A 402 8.28 17.57 -4.71
C THR A 402 7.63 16.74 -5.82
N ARG A 403 8.41 15.84 -6.42
CA ARG A 403 7.92 14.91 -7.46
C ARG A 403 6.75 14.06 -6.96
N THR A 404 6.88 13.51 -5.76
CA THR A 404 5.83 12.72 -5.09
C THR A 404 4.57 13.54 -4.88
N VAL A 405 4.67 14.79 -4.42
CA VAL A 405 3.49 15.66 -4.26
C VAL A 405 2.78 15.86 -5.59
N ARG A 406 3.50 16.07 -6.69
CA ARG A 406 2.90 16.26 -8.03
C ARG A 406 2.17 15.02 -8.52
N ALA A 407 2.78 13.84 -8.38
CA ALA A 407 2.17 12.58 -8.78
C ALA A 407 0.89 12.31 -7.97
N GLU A 408 0.96 12.41 -6.64
CA GLU A 408 -0.20 12.23 -5.76
C GLU A 408 -1.31 13.26 -6.03
N LEU A 409 -0.95 14.54 -6.23
CA LEU A 409 -1.90 15.61 -6.54
C LEU A 409 -2.64 15.33 -7.86
N SER A 410 -1.91 14.85 -8.88
CA SER A 410 -2.49 14.44 -10.15
C SER A 410 -3.51 13.31 -9.96
N ALA A 411 -3.13 12.27 -9.22
CA ALA A 411 -3.98 11.12 -8.95
C ALA A 411 -5.26 11.50 -8.17
N TYR A 412 -5.14 12.29 -7.11
CA TYR A 412 -6.29 12.76 -6.33
C TYR A 412 -7.24 13.62 -7.17
N ILE A 413 -6.72 14.60 -7.92
CA ILE A 413 -7.56 15.45 -8.77
C ILE A 413 -8.27 14.63 -9.85
N ALA A 414 -7.59 13.64 -10.43
CA ALA A 414 -8.19 12.75 -11.41
C ALA A 414 -9.33 11.91 -10.82
N ALA A 415 -9.15 11.37 -9.61
CA ALA A 415 -10.19 10.63 -8.90
C ALA A 415 -11.39 11.54 -8.57
N MET A 416 -11.15 12.75 -8.03
CA MET A 416 -12.19 13.75 -7.74
C MET A 416 -12.91 14.25 -8.99
N ALA A 417 -12.28 14.20 -10.15
CA ALA A 417 -12.85 14.60 -11.43
C ALA A 417 -13.66 13.47 -12.13
N THR A 418 -13.74 12.28 -11.52
CA THR A 418 -14.38 11.11 -12.11
C THR A 418 -15.83 10.97 -11.60
N PRO A 419 -16.84 11.02 -12.49
CA PRO A 419 -18.24 10.86 -12.09
C PRO A 419 -18.50 9.53 -11.36
N GLY A 420 -19.36 9.57 -10.33
CA GLY A 420 -19.77 8.41 -9.54
C GLY A 420 -18.79 7.99 -8.42
N VAL A 421 -17.60 8.58 -8.35
CA VAL A 421 -16.62 8.32 -7.28
C VAL A 421 -15.87 9.56 -6.78
N GLY A 422 -16.19 10.75 -7.31
CA GLY A 422 -15.43 11.96 -7.04
C GLY A 422 -15.73 12.55 -5.67
N TYR A 423 -17.00 12.53 -5.23
CA TYR A 423 -17.34 12.94 -3.86
C TYR A 423 -16.79 11.94 -2.85
N LEU A 424 -16.86 10.64 -3.16
CA LEU A 424 -16.21 9.60 -2.37
C LEU A 424 -14.68 9.77 -2.31
N ALA A 425 -14.02 10.12 -3.42
CA ALA A 425 -12.59 10.39 -3.44
C ALA A 425 -12.24 11.60 -2.56
N THR A 426 -13.08 12.65 -2.55
CA THR A 426 -12.93 13.79 -1.64
C THR A 426 -13.15 13.39 -0.19
N LEU A 427 -14.15 12.55 0.11
CA LEU A 427 -14.33 12.00 1.46
C LEU A 427 -13.09 11.23 1.90
N HIS A 428 -12.54 10.38 1.04
CA HIS A 428 -11.31 9.63 1.33
C HIS A 428 -10.13 10.55 1.64
N ALA A 429 -9.90 11.59 0.84
CA ALA A 429 -8.88 12.60 1.09
C ALA A 429 -9.09 13.33 2.44
N CYS A 430 -10.33 13.58 2.83
CA CYS A 430 -10.67 14.31 4.06
C CYS A 430 -10.71 13.45 5.33
N ALA A 431 -11.03 12.17 5.19
CA ALA A 431 -11.19 11.22 6.28
C ALA A 431 -9.89 10.52 6.67
N THR A 432 -8.85 10.57 5.81
CA THR A 432 -7.55 9.95 6.09
C THR A 432 -6.85 10.71 7.23
N PRO A 433 -6.65 10.08 8.40
CA PRO A 433 -6.02 10.76 9.52
C PRO A 433 -4.54 11.01 9.24
N ASP A 434 -4.04 12.12 9.75
CA ASP A 434 -2.61 12.43 9.90
C ASP A 434 -1.84 12.89 8.64
N HIS A 435 -2.46 13.76 7.84
CA HIS A 435 -1.75 14.60 6.89
C HIS A 435 -1.00 15.78 7.56
N THR A 436 -0.54 15.64 8.80
CA THR A 436 0.16 16.76 9.45
C THR A 436 1.55 16.97 8.87
N ARG A 437 2.18 15.95 8.25
CA ARG A 437 3.54 16.01 7.69
C ARG A 437 3.73 15.08 6.49
N GLY A 438 4.55 15.51 5.53
CA GLY A 438 5.02 14.71 4.39
C GLY A 438 4.38 15.07 3.04
N ASP A 439 4.86 14.40 2.00
CA ASP A 439 4.49 14.72 0.61
C ASP A 439 3.04 14.36 0.29
N HIS A 440 2.58 13.17 0.69
CA HIS A 440 1.20 12.73 0.48
C HIS A 440 0.19 13.66 1.16
N ALA A 441 0.50 14.07 2.40
CA ALA A 441 -0.28 15.04 3.16
C ALA A 441 -0.46 16.38 2.44
N ARG A 442 0.64 16.90 1.89
CA ARG A 442 0.64 18.15 1.12
C ARG A 442 -0.15 17.99 -0.18
N ALA A 443 -0.05 16.85 -0.86
CA ALA A 443 -0.82 16.58 -2.07
C ALA A 443 -2.34 16.57 -1.81
N VAL A 444 -2.77 15.91 -0.73
CA VAL A 444 -4.17 15.89 -0.30
C VAL A 444 -4.67 17.31 -0.01
N GLU A 445 -3.92 18.08 0.77
CA GLU A 445 -4.28 19.47 1.08
C GLU A 445 -4.47 20.31 -0.19
N LEU A 446 -3.54 20.19 -1.14
CA LEU A 446 -3.61 20.92 -2.42
C LEU A 446 -4.80 20.45 -3.28
N ALA A 447 -5.05 19.14 -3.34
CA ALA A 447 -6.16 18.57 -4.10
C ALA A 447 -7.51 19.04 -3.54
N VAL A 448 -7.71 18.90 -2.22
CA VAL A 448 -8.92 19.33 -1.52
C VAL A 448 -9.13 20.83 -1.71
N ARG A 449 -8.14 21.69 -1.44
CA ARG A 449 -8.29 23.15 -1.65
C ARG A 449 -8.65 23.52 -3.09
N ALA A 450 -8.23 22.72 -4.07
CA ALA A 450 -8.55 22.97 -5.47
C ALA A 450 -10.02 22.68 -5.81
N VAL A 451 -10.66 21.75 -5.09
CA VAL A 451 -12.04 21.31 -5.36
C VAL A 451 -13.05 21.76 -4.31
N THR A 452 -12.64 22.05 -3.08
CA THR A 452 -13.43 22.61 -1.98
C THR A 452 -12.66 23.77 -1.33
N PRO A 453 -12.94 25.03 -1.70
CA PRO A 453 -12.12 26.17 -1.29
C PRO A 453 -11.99 26.40 0.23
N GLY A 454 -13.02 26.13 1.05
CA GLY A 454 -12.88 26.18 2.53
C GLY A 454 -12.52 24.83 3.16
N GLY A 455 -12.08 23.86 2.35
CA GLY A 455 -11.49 22.61 2.80
C GLY A 455 -12.51 21.50 2.99
N CYS A 456 -12.19 20.55 3.86
CA CYS A 456 -12.96 19.31 4.04
C CYS A 456 -14.33 19.51 4.69
N GLY A 457 -14.48 20.50 5.56
CA GLY A 457 -15.75 20.77 6.26
C GLY A 457 -16.82 21.46 5.39
N ASP A 458 -16.43 21.94 4.21
CA ASP A 458 -17.31 22.69 3.32
C ASP A 458 -18.19 21.77 2.47
N ASP A 459 -19.39 22.24 2.16
CA ASP A 459 -20.23 21.63 1.13
C ASP A 459 -19.62 21.90 -0.26
N PRO A 460 -19.18 20.86 -1.00
CA PRO A 460 -18.69 21.06 -2.36
C PRO A 460 -19.78 21.54 -3.34
N GLY A 461 -21.05 21.22 -3.13
CA GLY A 461 -22.11 21.44 -4.13
C GLY A 461 -21.95 20.59 -5.39
N LEU A 462 -22.87 20.77 -6.35
CA LEU A 462 -22.90 20.11 -7.67
C LEU A 462 -21.66 20.39 -8.57
N ALA A 463 -20.87 21.39 -8.22
CA ALA A 463 -19.76 21.86 -9.06
C ALA A 463 -18.43 21.12 -8.82
N LEU A 464 -18.40 20.10 -7.94
CA LEU A 464 -17.16 19.38 -7.59
C LEU A 464 -16.42 18.85 -8.82
N TYR A 465 -17.08 18.07 -9.67
CA TYR A 465 -16.46 17.48 -10.86
C TYR A 465 -15.94 18.56 -11.82
N ALA A 466 -16.71 19.63 -12.02
CA ALA A 466 -16.30 20.74 -12.89
C ALA A 466 -15.07 21.48 -12.35
N ARG A 467 -15.01 21.70 -11.02
CA ARG A 467 -13.84 22.30 -10.36
C ARG A 467 -12.63 21.38 -10.41
N ALA A 468 -12.80 20.08 -10.18
CA ALA A 468 -11.73 19.09 -10.30
C ALA A 468 -11.15 19.03 -11.71
N ARG A 469 -11.99 19.00 -12.76
CA ARG A 469 -11.55 19.08 -14.16
C ARG A 469 -10.86 20.40 -14.50
N ALA A 470 -11.34 21.51 -13.96
CA ALA A 470 -10.69 22.80 -14.14
C ALA A 470 -9.33 22.85 -13.44
N ALA A 471 -9.20 22.26 -12.24
CA ALA A 471 -7.96 22.13 -11.52
C ALA A 471 -6.96 21.23 -12.27
N GLU A 472 -7.42 20.09 -12.80
CA GLU A 472 -6.62 19.18 -13.65
C GLU A 472 -6.02 19.95 -14.82
N ARG A 473 -6.86 20.64 -15.62
CA ARG A 473 -6.41 21.44 -16.77
C ARG A 473 -5.42 22.54 -16.40
N ARG A 474 -5.68 23.26 -15.30
CA ARG A 474 -4.83 24.36 -14.83
C ARG A 474 -3.46 23.85 -14.36
N MET A 475 -3.43 22.74 -13.63
CA MET A 475 -2.21 22.25 -12.99
C MET A 475 -1.37 21.39 -13.93
N PHE A 476 -2.03 20.54 -14.73
CA PHE A 476 -1.38 19.46 -15.46
C PHE A 476 -1.67 19.45 -16.97
N GLY A 477 -2.39 20.45 -17.48
CA GLY A 477 -2.81 20.54 -18.87
C GLY A 477 -3.99 19.61 -19.20
N GLU A 478 -4.33 19.52 -20.49
CA GLU A 478 -5.39 18.63 -20.95
C GLU A 478 -4.93 17.17 -20.85
N ARG A 479 -5.68 16.35 -20.10
CA ARG A 479 -5.38 14.93 -19.87
C ARG A 479 -6.60 14.08 -20.19
N ALA A 480 -6.34 12.87 -20.68
CA ALA A 480 -7.38 11.88 -20.86
C ALA A 480 -8.02 11.54 -19.51
N ALA A 481 -9.35 11.45 -19.49
CA ALA A 481 -10.09 10.99 -18.32
C ALA A 481 -9.77 9.51 -18.06
N ILE A 482 -9.59 9.15 -16.79
CA ILE A 482 -9.44 7.74 -16.43
C ILE A 482 -10.77 7.03 -16.72
N SER A 483 -10.73 6.04 -17.60
CA SER A 483 -11.87 5.20 -17.93
C SER A 483 -11.60 3.76 -17.48
N LEU A 484 -12.40 3.29 -16.53
CA LEU A 484 -12.50 1.87 -16.17
C LEU A 484 -13.85 1.35 -16.66
N PRO A 485 -13.98 0.04 -16.98
CA PRO A 485 -15.26 -0.54 -17.36
C PRO A 485 -16.37 -0.19 -16.36
N GLY A 486 -17.58 0.04 -16.87
CA GLY A 486 -18.72 0.48 -16.05
C GLY A 486 -19.05 -0.46 -14.90
N ASP A 487 -18.85 -1.75 -15.10
CA ASP A 487 -19.06 -2.83 -14.15
C ASP A 487 -17.84 -3.17 -13.28
N PHE A 488 -16.68 -2.54 -13.49
CA PHE A 488 -15.47 -2.84 -12.71
C PHE A 488 -15.40 -2.05 -11.39
N PRO A 489 -14.97 -2.66 -10.26
CA PRO A 489 -14.71 -4.10 -10.08
C PRO A 489 -15.97 -4.94 -9.79
N GLY A 490 -17.15 -4.29 -9.71
CA GLY A 490 -18.40 -4.93 -9.35
C GLY A 490 -18.39 -5.39 -7.88
N PRO A 491 -19.42 -6.14 -7.44
CA PRO A 491 -19.39 -6.79 -6.14
C PRO A 491 -18.19 -7.73 -6.03
N LEU A 492 -17.35 -7.50 -5.02
CA LEU A 492 -16.12 -8.26 -4.83
C LEU A 492 -16.39 -9.47 -3.94
N ALA A 493 -16.14 -10.70 -4.42
CA ALA A 493 -16.27 -11.93 -3.62
C ALA A 493 -15.20 -12.02 -2.50
N PHE A 494 -15.29 -11.12 -1.54
CA PHE A 494 -14.35 -10.89 -0.47
C PHE A 494 -14.64 -11.81 0.72
N PHE A 495 -15.91 -12.14 0.97
CA PHE A 495 -16.29 -13.02 2.05
C PHE A 495 -16.33 -14.48 1.60
N PRO A 496 -15.95 -15.42 2.49
CA PRO A 496 -16.22 -16.83 2.23
C PRO A 496 -17.73 -16.97 2.12
N ARG A 497 -18.23 -17.43 0.96
CA ARG A 497 -19.62 -17.84 0.87
C ARG A 497 -19.81 -18.99 1.86
N THR A 498 -20.66 -18.81 2.85
CA THR A 498 -21.16 -19.92 3.65
C THR A 498 -21.77 -20.90 2.65
N ARG A 499 -21.16 -22.07 2.49
CA ARG A 499 -21.86 -23.16 1.79
C ARG A 499 -23.19 -23.32 2.54
N PRO A 500 -24.35 -23.33 1.86
CA PRO A 500 -25.56 -23.77 2.53
C PRO A 500 -25.22 -25.12 3.15
N ALA A 501 -25.51 -25.26 4.45
CA ALA A 501 -25.36 -26.54 5.12
C ALA A 501 -26.06 -27.56 4.22
N VAL A 502 -25.30 -28.52 3.69
CA VAL A 502 -25.88 -29.63 2.95
C VAL A 502 -26.87 -30.24 3.93
N ALA A 503 -28.16 -30.09 3.65
CA ALA A 503 -29.18 -30.76 4.42
C ALA A 503 -28.84 -32.25 4.33
N GLU A 504 -28.36 -32.81 5.44
CA GLU A 504 -28.26 -34.25 5.60
C GLU A 504 -29.71 -34.77 5.46
N HIS A 505 -29.98 -35.38 4.32
CA HIS A 505 -31.20 -36.15 4.07
C HIS A 505 -30.97 -37.61 4.42
#